data_AF-A0A392QUC9-F1
#
_entry.id   AF-A0A392QUC9-F1
#
_cell.length_a   1.000
_cell.length_b   1.000
_cell.length_c   1.000
_cell.angle_alpha   90.00
_cell.angle_beta   90.00
_cell.angle_gamma   90.00
#
_symmetry.space_group_name_H-M   'P 1'
#
loop_
_entity.id
_entity.type
_entity.pdbx_description
1 polymer ?
#
loop_
_entity_poly.entity_id
_entity_poly.type
_entity_poly.pdbx_seq_one_letter_code
_entity_poly.pdbx_strand_id
1 'polypeptide(L)'
;HIQNIEIHLNYRQVRGAIKCRHFPTTPRKGALAWYKTLPPESITSWNNLKDKFTRHFTASRAQPKTEATLKAIIQGKDESLRKYIERFNKEAVQVNKTEDMKRYLLERGLCPGSDFAKAVGIEKSRSLAELLAKSQAYIQYEEREMADAIR
;
A
#
# COMPACT_ATOMS: atom_id res chain seq x y z
N HIS A 1 -8.13 -3.78 13.17
CA HIS A 1 -8.73 -4.42 14.36
C HIS A 1 -8.97 -3.40 15.48
N ILE A 2 -7.93 -2.74 16.01
CA ILE A 2 -8.06 -1.75 17.09
C ILE A 2 -8.97 -0.55 16.75
N GLN A 3 -8.93 -0.04 15.51
CA GLN A 3 -9.79 1.06 15.04
C GLN A 3 -11.28 0.69 15.04
N ASN A 4 -11.63 -0.53 14.60
CA ASN A 4 -13.03 -0.98 14.61
C ASN A 4 -13.57 -1.12 16.04
N ILE A 5 -12.73 -1.58 16.98
CA ILE A 5 -13.05 -1.63 18.41
C ILE A 5 -13.28 -0.20 18.94
N GLU A 6 -12.42 0.75 18.56
CA GLU A 6 -12.56 2.16 18.95
C GLU A 6 -13.87 2.78 18.43
N ILE A 7 -14.25 2.53 17.17
CA ILE A 7 -15.51 2.99 16.58
C ILE A 7 -16.71 2.44 17.37
N HIS A 8 -16.70 1.15 17.69
CA HIS A 8 -17.78 0.52 18.45
C HIS A 8 -17.88 1.06 19.90
N LEU A 9 -16.76 1.26 20.57
CA LEU A 9 -16.73 1.85 21.92
C LEU A 9 -17.18 3.33 21.91
N ASN A 10 -16.82 4.08 20.87
CA ASN A 10 -17.28 5.46 20.68
C ASN A 10 -18.79 5.53 20.45
N TYR A 11 -19.35 4.64 19.62
CA TYR A 11 -20.79 4.54 19.40
C TYR A 11 -21.55 4.30 20.71
N ARG A 12 -21.00 3.49 21.60
CA ARG A 12 -21.54 3.24 22.95
C ARG A 12 -21.19 4.33 23.97
N GLN A 13 -20.62 5.45 23.53
CA GLN A 13 -20.19 6.58 24.36
C GLN A 13 -19.25 6.21 25.52
N VAL A 14 -18.49 5.12 25.40
CA VAL A 14 -17.50 4.70 26.39
C VAL A 14 -16.30 5.64 26.30
N ARG A 15 -15.84 6.19 27.44
CA ARG A 15 -14.78 7.20 27.50
C ARG A 15 -13.60 6.79 28.39
N GLY A 16 -12.44 7.39 28.12
CA GLY A 16 -11.26 7.32 28.98
C GLY A 16 -10.85 5.90 29.36
N ALA A 17 -10.53 5.69 30.63
CA ALA A 17 -10.09 4.40 31.18
C ALA A 17 -11.13 3.28 31.06
N ILE A 18 -12.42 3.62 30.91
CA ILE A 18 -13.50 2.63 30.75
C ILE A 18 -13.32 1.85 29.44
N LYS A 19 -12.76 2.47 28.40
CA LYS A 19 -12.45 1.78 27.14
C LYS A 19 -11.46 0.63 27.34
N CYS A 20 -10.47 0.80 28.23
CA CYS A 20 -9.50 -0.25 28.53
C CYS A 20 -10.14 -1.47 29.21
N ARG A 21 -11.16 -1.22 30.05
CA ARG A 21 -11.89 -2.29 30.77
C ARG A 21 -12.82 -3.08 29.85
N HIS A 22 -13.37 -2.45 28.81
CA HIS A 22 -14.17 -3.13 27.78
C HIS A 22 -13.32 -3.78 26.69
N PHE A 23 -12.03 -3.48 26.62
CA PHE A 23 -11.18 -4.05 25.60
C PHE A 23 -11.21 -5.59 25.60
N PRO A 24 -11.09 -6.34 26.72
CA PRO A 24 -11.02 -7.80 26.68
C PRO A 24 -12.29 -8.49 26.16
N THR A 25 -13.44 -7.81 26.15
CA THR A 25 -14.73 -8.39 25.75
C THR A 25 -15.03 -8.26 24.25
N THR A 26 -14.20 -7.53 23.51
CA THR A 26 -14.46 -7.16 22.10
C THR A 26 -13.61 -7.89 21.04
N PRO A 27 -12.31 -8.21 21.25
CA PRO A 27 -11.43 -8.73 20.21
C PRO A 27 -11.55 -10.25 20.00
N ARG A 28 -11.03 -10.72 18.85
CA ARG A 28 -10.90 -12.16 18.54
C ARG A 28 -9.85 -12.83 19.43
N LYS A 29 -9.88 -14.17 19.54
CA LYS A 29 -9.04 -14.99 20.44
C LYS A 29 -7.57 -14.56 20.53
N GLY A 30 -6.90 -14.26 19.42
CA GLY A 30 -5.48 -13.86 19.42
C GLY A 30 -5.20 -12.52 20.13
N ALA A 31 -6.07 -11.54 19.95
CA ALA A 31 -5.92 -10.23 20.60
C ALA A 31 -6.27 -10.27 22.09
N LEU A 32 -7.22 -11.15 22.48
CA LEU A 32 -7.47 -11.44 23.90
C LEU A 32 -6.29 -12.18 24.54
N ALA A 33 -5.70 -13.17 23.86
CA ALA A 33 -4.54 -13.91 24.36
C ALA A 33 -3.37 -12.97 24.63
N TRP A 34 -3.04 -12.09 23.68
CA TRP A 34 -2.03 -11.05 23.88
C TRP A 34 -2.34 -10.17 25.09
N TYR A 35 -3.57 -9.65 25.21
CA TYR A 35 -3.94 -8.78 26.33
C TYR A 35 -3.68 -9.44 27.69
N LYS A 36 -3.95 -10.75 27.81
CA LYS A 36 -3.71 -11.53 29.03
C LYS A 36 -2.22 -11.72 29.36
N THR A 37 -1.32 -11.53 28.41
CA THR A 37 0.14 -11.61 28.65
C THR A 37 0.75 -10.30 29.15
N LEU A 38 -0.02 -9.20 29.15
CA LEU A 38 0.49 -7.91 29.61
C LEU A 38 0.70 -7.92 31.13
N PRO A 39 1.77 -7.30 31.64
CA PRO A 39 1.96 -7.15 33.08
C PRO A 39 0.77 -6.42 33.72
N PRO A 40 0.44 -6.73 34.98
CA PRO A 40 -0.56 -5.99 35.74
C PRO A 40 -0.28 -4.48 35.69
N GLU A 41 -1.35 -3.68 35.60
CA GLU A 41 -1.28 -2.20 35.61
C GLU A 41 -0.46 -1.56 34.48
N SER A 42 0.03 -2.35 33.52
CA SER A 42 0.87 -1.84 32.42
C SER A 42 0.10 -1.00 31.39
N ILE A 43 -1.23 -0.95 31.46
CA ILE A 43 -2.09 -0.12 30.62
C ILE A 43 -2.59 1.07 31.43
N THR A 44 -2.06 2.26 31.11
CA THR A 44 -2.39 3.50 31.84
C THR A 44 -3.50 4.31 31.18
N SER A 45 -3.78 4.07 29.90
CA SER A 45 -4.82 4.78 29.14
C SER A 45 -5.23 4.03 27.88
N TRP A 46 -6.34 4.45 27.26
CA TRP A 46 -6.76 3.91 25.98
C TRP A 46 -5.71 4.11 24.88
N ASN A 47 -5.06 5.28 24.86
CA ASN A 47 -3.99 5.56 23.90
C ASN A 47 -2.78 4.66 24.14
N ASN A 48 -2.41 4.42 25.40
CA ASN A 48 -1.34 3.49 25.75
C ASN A 48 -1.66 2.05 25.33
N LEU A 49 -2.92 1.60 25.52
CA LEU A 49 -3.37 0.30 25.01
C LEU A 49 -3.30 0.22 23.49
N LYS A 50 -3.80 1.25 22.78
CA LYS A 50 -3.74 1.31 21.31
C LYS A 50 -2.30 1.23 20.81
N ASP A 51 -1.39 1.95 21.43
CA ASP A 51 0.02 1.96 21.07
C ASP A 51 0.67 0.58 21.32
N LYS A 52 0.48 -0.03 22.49
CA LYS A 52 0.98 -1.40 22.79
C LYS A 52 0.38 -2.44 21.85
N PHE A 53 -0.93 -2.38 21.60
CA PHE A 53 -1.62 -3.26 20.66
C PHE A 53 -1.04 -3.11 19.25
N THR A 54 -0.87 -1.85 18.82
CA THR A 54 -0.29 -1.55 17.52
C THR A 54 1.11 -2.11 17.45
N ARG A 55 2.00 -1.81 18.40
CA ARG A 55 3.37 -2.37 18.41
C ARG A 55 3.37 -3.89 18.36
N HIS A 56 2.56 -4.57 19.15
CA HIS A 56 2.54 -6.04 19.18
C HIS A 56 2.01 -6.66 17.87
N PHE A 57 0.89 -6.16 17.34
CA PHE A 57 0.25 -6.71 16.14
C PHE A 57 0.72 -6.06 14.82
N THR A 58 1.55 -5.03 14.91
CA THR A 58 2.12 -4.28 13.77
C THR A 58 3.63 -4.44 13.69
N ALA A 59 4.29 -5.07 14.68
CA ALA A 59 5.68 -5.51 14.57
C ALA A 59 5.91 -6.45 13.37
N SER A 60 4.84 -7.05 12.82
CA SER A 60 4.88 -7.84 11.58
C SER A 60 4.41 -7.07 10.32
N ARG A 61 3.99 -5.80 10.42
CA ARG A 61 3.78 -5.01 9.20
C ARG A 61 5.15 -4.67 8.66
N ALA A 62 5.43 -5.18 7.46
CA ALA A 62 6.55 -4.74 6.65
C ALA A 62 6.72 -3.22 6.80
N GLN A 63 7.98 -2.78 6.97
CA GLN A 63 8.36 -1.37 7.05
C GLN A 63 7.50 -0.52 6.10
N PRO A 64 6.98 0.64 6.52
CA PRO A 64 6.17 1.50 5.66
C PRO A 64 6.84 1.63 4.30
N LYS A 65 6.13 1.28 3.23
CA LYS A 65 6.66 1.41 1.88
C LYS A 65 6.94 2.88 1.64
N THR A 66 8.12 3.17 1.14
CA THR A 66 8.62 4.54 1.01
C THR A 66 8.69 4.93 -0.47
N GLU A 67 9.03 6.19 -0.73
CA GLU A 67 9.42 6.63 -2.07
C GLU A 67 10.56 5.76 -2.65
N ALA A 68 11.49 5.32 -1.80
CA ALA A 68 12.58 4.43 -2.23
C ALA A 68 12.04 3.07 -2.71
N THR A 69 10.93 2.58 -2.14
CA THR A 69 10.24 1.37 -2.62
C THR A 69 9.78 1.55 -4.06
N LEU A 70 9.14 2.67 -4.40
CA LEU A 70 8.71 2.96 -5.78
C LEU A 70 9.89 3.18 -6.72
N LYS A 71 10.91 3.91 -6.26
CA LYS A 71 12.12 4.18 -7.04
C LYS A 71 12.89 2.91 -7.42
N ALA A 72 12.79 1.85 -6.62
CA ALA A 72 13.39 0.56 -6.91
C ALA A 72 12.61 -0.28 -7.95
N ILE A 73 11.40 0.13 -8.33
CA ILE A 73 10.59 -0.57 -9.34
C ILE A 73 11.00 -0.05 -10.71
N ILE A 74 11.91 -0.79 -11.34
CA ILE A 74 12.34 -0.57 -12.71
C ILE A 74 11.80 -1.70 -13.59
N GLN A 75 11.33 -1.36 -14.79
CA GLN A 75 10.92 -2.31 -15.82
C GLN A 75 12.15 -3.06 -16.33
N GLY A 76 12.11 -4.39 -16.23
CA GLY A 76 13.14 -5.24 -16.83
C GLY A 76 13.15 -5.18 -18.36
N LYS A 77 14.27 -5.51 -18.99
CA LYS A 77 14.41 -5.51 -20.46
C LYS A 77 13.41 -6.46 -21.14
N ASP A 78 13.15 -7.60 -20.51
CA ASP A 78 12.22 -8.63 -20.99
C ASP A 78 10.88 -8.61 -20.22
N GLU A 79 10.64 -7.56 -19.43
CA GLU A 79 9.40 -7.39 -18.67
C GLU A 79 8.38 -6.62 -19.50
N SER A 80 7.23 -7.25 -19.77
CA SER A 80 6.12 -6.58 -20.44
C SER A 80 5.63 -5.37 -19.66
N LEU A 81 5.12 -4.37 -20.38
CA LEU A 81 4.61 -3.15 -19.76
C LEU A 81 3.51 -3.45 -18.74
N ARG A 82 2.64 -4.44 -19.00
CA ARG A 82 1.60 -4.87 -18.08
C ARG A 82 2.16 -5.29 -16.72
N LYS A 83 3.17 -6.17 -16.70
CA LYS A 83 3.79 -6.68 -15.46
C LYS A 83 4.44 -5.56 -14.67
N TYR A 84 5.11 -4.64 -15.36
CA TYR A 84 5.71 -3.47 -14.75
C TYR A 84 4.65 -2.57 -14.07
N ILE A 85 3.59 -2.21 -14.79
CA ILE A 85 2.51 -1.35 -14.28
C ILE A 85 1.80 -2.00 -13.09
N GLU A 86 1.54 -3.31 -13.14
CA GLU A 86 0.92 -4.06 -12.05
C GLU A 86 1.79 -4.04 -10.77
N ARG A 87 3.10 -4.29 -10.91
CA ARG A 87 4.06 -4.18 -9.81
C ARG A 87 4.09 -2.77 -9.24
N PHE A 88 4.18 -1.75 -10.09
CA PHE A 88 4.21 -0.36 -9.65
C PHE A 88 2.95 0.01 -8.86
N ASN A 89 1.77 -0.28 -9.41
CA ASN A 89 0.49 0.06 -8.79
C ASN A 89 0.28 -0.65 -7.45
N LYS A 90 0.69 -1.93 -7.34
CA LYS A 90 0.62 -2.70 -6.09
C LYS A 90 1.40 -2.04 -4.95
N GLU A 91 2.54 -1.43 -5.26
CA GLU A 91 3.37 -0.73 -4.29
C GLU A 91 2.87 0.70 -4.06
N ALA A 92 2.45 1.40 -5.12
CA ALA A 92 2.02 2.80 -5.09
C ALA A 92 0.80 3.06 -4.20
N VAL A 93 -0.13 2.10 -4.08
CA VAL A 93 -1.27 2.22 -3.16
C VAL A 93 -0.87 2.22 -1.68
N GLN A 94 0.32 1.72 -1.35
CA GLN A 94 0.83 1.65 0.03
C GLN A 94 1.77 2.82 0.38
N VAL A 95 2.13 3.65 -0.60
CA VAL A 95 3.11 4.73 -0.43
C VAL A 95 2.39 6.08 -0.36
N ASN A 96 2.60 6.79 0.75
CA ASN A 96 2.03 8.12 0.98
C ASN A 96 2.85 9.22 0.28
N LYS A 97 2.66 9.36 -1.04
CA LYS A 97 3.27 10.39 -1.89
C LYS A 97 2.25 10.98 -2.85
N THR A 98 2.52 12.18 -3.37
CA THR A 98 1.64 12.84 -4.33
C THR A 98 1.53 12.04 -5.62
N GLU A 99 0.39 12.18 -6.31
CA GLU A 99 0.18 11.55 -7.61
C GLU A 99 1.22 12.03 -8.65
N ASP A 100 1.67 13.28 -8.54
CA ASP A 100 2.78 13.82 -9.35
C ASP A 100 4.09 13.07 -9.13
N MET A 101 4.42 12.77 -7.87
CA MET A 101 5.63 12.01 -7.54
C MET A 101 5.51 10.57 -8.03
N LYS A 102 4.34 9.94 -7.85
CA LYS A 102 4.10 8.58 -8.36
C LYS A 102 4.19 8.54 -9.89
N ARG A 103 3.62 9.53 -10.60
CA ARG A 103 3.77 9.68 -12.06
C ARG A 103 5.24 9.75 -12.44
N TYR A 104 5.98 10.68 -11.84
CA TYR A 104 7.42 10.84 -12.11
C TYR A 104 8.21 9.54 -11.90
N LEU A 105 7.93 8.81 -10.82
CA LEU A 105 8.61 7.55 -10.52
C LEU A 105 8.22 6.42 -11.48
N LEU A 106 6.97 6.37 -11.94
CA LEU A 106 6.53 5.43 -12.97
C LEU A 106 7.27 5.71 -14.28
N GLU A 107 7.27 6.96 -14.75
CA GLU A 107 7.96 7.34 -15.99
C GLU A 107 9.46 7.03 -15.92
N ARG A 108 10.09 7.34 -14.78
CA ARG A 108 11.52 7.08 -14.56
C ARG A 108 11.86 5.58 -14.50
N GLY A 109 10.91 4.74 -14.10
CA GLY A 109 11.12 3.30 -13.98
C GLY A 109 10.95 2.54 -15.30
N LEU A 110 10.48 3.18 -16.37
CA LEU A 110 10.30 2.55 -17.68
C LEU A 110 11.62 2.07 -18.29
N CYS A 111 11.58 0.98 -19.05
CA CYS A 111 12.75 0.46 -19.72
C CYS A 111 13.17 1.44 -20.84
N PRO A 112 14.40 1.99 -20.80
CA PRO A 112 14.87 2.91 -21.83
C PRO A 112 14.79 2.28 -23.22
N GLY A 113 14.25 3.03 -24.18
CA GLY A 113 14.12 2.57 -25.57
C GLY A 113 12.87 1.72 -25.87
N SER A 114 12.10 1.31 -24.87
CA SER A 114 10.77 0.72 -25.10
C SER A 114 9.84 1.73 -25.80
N ASP A 115 8.89 1.24 -26.58
CA ASP A 115 8.00 2.12 -27.35
C ASP A 115 7.15 3.02 -26.44
N PHE A 116 6.72 2.50 -25.30
CA PHE A 116 6.03 3.30 -24.31
C PHE A 116 6.93 4.37 -23.67
N ALA A 117 8.18 4.05 -23.32
CA ALA A 117 9.12 5.05 -22.80
C ALA A 117 9.39 6.19 -23.80
N LYS A 118 9.53 5.86 -25.09
CA LYS A 118 9.66 6.87 -26.16
C LYS A 118 8.41 7.75 -26.22
N ALA A 119 7.22 7.15 -26.24
CA ALA A 119 5.95 7.87 -26.35
C ALA A 119 5.67 8.81 -25.17
N VAL A 120 6.05 8.41 -23.97
CA VAL A 120 5.95 9.23 -22.75
C VAL A 120 6.98 10.37 -22.76
N GLY A 121 8.18 10.12 -23.29
CA GLY A 121 9.21 11.16 -23.46
C GLY A 121 8.84 12.23 -24.48
N ILE A 122 8.10 11.86 -25.53
CA ILE A 122 7.63 12.77 -26.59
C ILE A 122 6.41 13.57 -26.10
N GLU A 123 5.39 12.88 -25.60
CA GLU A 123 4.15 13.50 -25.15
C GLU A 123 3.95 13.20 -23.68
N LYS A 124 4.29 14.21 -22.86
CA LYS A 124 4.22 14.16 -21.40
C LYS A 124 2.78 14.13 -20.91
N SER A 125 2.48 13.17 -20.05
CA SER A 125 1.20 13.10 -19.36
C SER A 125 1.13 14.10 -18.21
N ARG A 126 -0.02 14.76 -18.04
CA ARG A 126 -0.23 15.76 -16.98
C ARG A 126 -0.61 15.11 -15.65
N SER A 127 -1.10 13.87 -15.66
CA SER A 127 -1.50 13.14 -14.46
C SER A 127 -1.08 11.68 -14.49
N LEU A 128 -1.03 11.03 -13.32
CA LEU A 128 -0.80 9.58 -13.25
C LEU A 128 -1.92 8.82 -13.97
N ALA A 129 -3.16 9.26 -13.84
CA ALA A 129 -4.32 8.63 -14.49
C ALA A 129 -4.20 8.65 -16.03
N GLU A 130 -3.78 9.78 -16.60
CA GLU A 130 -3.55 9.92 -18.04
C GLU A 130 -2.41 9.01 -18.51
N LEU A 131 -1.30 8.95 -17.75
CA LEU A 131 -0.18 8.06 -18.06
C LEU A 131 -0.59 6.58 -18.05
N LEU A 132 -1.36 6.18 -17.02
CA LEU A 132 -1.90 4.82 -16.91
C LEU A 132 -2.90 4.51 -18.04
N ALA A 133 -3.76 5.46 -18.42
CA ALA A 133 -4.67 5.29 -19.54
C ALA A 133 -3.89 5.10 -20.86
N LYS A 134 -2.87 5.92 -21.11
CA LYS A 134 -1.98 5.80 -22.28
C LYS A 134 -1.29 4.44 -22.31
N SER A 135 -0.86 3.91 -21.16
CA SER A 135 -0.20 2.59 -21.09
C SER A 135 -1.06 1.44 -21.61
N GLN A 136 -2.40 1.53 -21.49
CA GLN A 136 -3.29 0.46 -21.92
C GLN A 136 -3.21 0.19 -23.42
N ALA A 137 -3.09 1.24 -24.24
CA ALA A 137 -2.95 1.08 -25.68
C ALA A 137 -1.65 0.35 -26.06
N TYR A 138 -0.56 0.60 -25.32
CA TYR A 138 0.74 -0.04 -25.53
C TYR A 138 0.77 -1.47 -25.00
N ILE A 139 0.12 -1.75 -23.88
CA ILE A 139 -0.07 -3.12 -23.38
C ILE A 139 -0.79 -3.96 -24.44
N GLN A 140 -1.90 -3.46 -24.99
CA GLN A 140 -2.65 -4.15 -26.04
C GLN A 140 -1.85 -4.30 -27.35
N TYR A 141 -0.93 -3.38 -27.64
CA TYR A 141 -0.02 -3.48 -28.77
C TYR A 141 1.00 -4.60 -28.54
N GLU A 142 1.72 -4.60 -27.41
CA GLU A 142 2.67 -5.66 -27.05
C GLU A 142 2.03 -7.06 -27.07
N GLU A 143 0.80 -7.18 -26.57
CA GLU A 143 0.08 -8.46 -26.53
C GLU A 143 -0.32 -8.98 -27.91
N ARG A 144 -0.65 -8.08 -28.84
CA ARG A 144 -0.95 -8.45 -30.24
C ARG A 144 0.31 -8.89 -30.98
N GLU A 145 1.40 -8.12 -30.87
CA GLU A 145 2.68 -8.48 -31.48
C GLU A 145 3.19 -9.83 -30.97
N MET A 146 3.10 -10.07 -29.65
CA MET A 146 3.46 -11.37 -29.07
C MET A 146 2.57 -12.51 -29.56
N ALA A 147 1.27 -12.29 -29.73
CA ALA A 147 0.35 -13.31 -30.24
C ALA A 147 0.63 -13.64 -31.72
N ASP A 148 0.96 -12.63 -32.53
CA ASP A 148 1.29 -12.81 -33.94
C ASP A 148 2.66 -13.47 -34.13
N ALA A 149 3.63 -13.22 -33.23
CA ALA A 149 4.94 -13.88 -33.25
C ALA A 149 4.92 -15.38 -32.88
N ILE A 150 3.85 -15.85 -32.23
CA ILE A 150 3.66 -17.25 -31.82
C ILE A 150 2.91 -18.05 -32.91
N ARG A 151 2.32 -17.38 -33.90
CA ARG A 151 1.59 -18.00 -35.01
C ARG A 151 2.53 -18.49 -36.09
#